data_AF-A0A978U119-F1
#
_entry.id   AF-A0A978U119-F1
#
_cell.length_a   1.000
_cell.length_b   1.000
_cell.length_c   1.000
_cell.angle_alpha   90.00
_cell.angle_beta   90.00
_cell.angle_gamma   90.00
#
_symmetry.space_group_name_H-M   'P 1'
#
loop_
_entity.id
_entity.type
_entity.pdbx_description
1 polymer ?
#
loop_
_entity_poly.entity_id
_entity_poly.type
_entity_poly.pdbx_seq_one_letter_code
_entity_poly.pdbx_strand_id
1 'polypeptide(L)'
;MNYEISTNPQGLMTIEAVQKVLNRSRASVYRYANTDPKGKELNLPFDAQRLNPELRQSLEEPLLFHPNEVARFAQDILGIRPVTIHVQQPPDSVTQELLRAILAELKAIREGLEARSSTHSSTNSSSL
;
A
#
# COMPACT_ATOMS: atom_id res chain seq x y z
N MET A 1 -3.49 -5.61 21.53
CA MET A 1 -3.96 -6.69 20.65
C MET A 1 -3.35 -6.42 19.29
N ASN A 2 -2.31 -7.18 18.93
CA ASN A 2 -1.64 -7.03 17.64
C ASN A 2 -2.35 -7.98 16.67
N TYR A 3 -3.07 -7.44 15.69
CA TYR A 3 -3.68 -8.25 14.64
C TYR A 3 -2.67 -8.33 13.49
N GLU A 4 -2.22 -9.53 13.14
CA GLU A 4 -1.56 -9.78 11.86
C GLU A 4 -2.63 -9.62 10.78
N ILE A 5 -2.52 -8.54 10.01
CA ILE A 5 -3.50 -8.18 8.98
C ILE A 5 -3.02 -8.73 7.66
N SER A 6 -3.68 -9.78 7.17
CA SER A 6 -3.46 -10.31 5.82
C SER A 6 -4.06 -9.34 4.81
N THR A 7 -3.20 -8.62 4.08
CA THR A 7 -3.58 -7.87 2.87
C THR A 7 -3.43 -8.76 1.64
N ASN A 8 -4.17 -8.46 0.57
CA ASN A 8 -3.95 -9.08 -0.73
C ASN A 8 -2.60 -8.58 -1.33
N PRO A 9 -2.14 -9.12 -2.49
CA PRO A 9 -0.90 -8.69 -3.14
C PRO A 9 -0.83 -7.19 -3.46
N GLN A 10 -1.98 -6.51 -3.54
CA GLN A 10 -2.12 -5.08 -3.79
C GLN A 10 -2.12 -4.25 -2.49
N GLY A 11 -1.93 -4.87 -1.31
CA GLY A 11 -1.96 -4.18 -0.01
C GLY A 11 -3.37 -3.83 0.48
N LEU A 12 -4.42 -4.34 -0.16
CA LEU A 12 -5.81 -4.11 0.22
C LEU A 12 -6.31 -5.17 1.19
N MET A 13 -7.24 -4.77 2.06
CA MET A 13 -7.88 -5.64 3.05
C MET A 13 -9.17 -6.24 2.51
N THR A 14 -9.34 -7.55 2.72
CA THR A 14 -10.62 -8.22 2.49
C THR A 14 -11.60 -7.93 3.62
N ILE A 15 -12.89 -8.18 3.39
CA ILE A 15 -13.94 -8.09 4.42
C ILE A 15 -13.55 -8.85 5.70
N GLU A 16 -12.95 -10.03 5.57
CA GLU A 16 -12.56 -10.86 6.71
C GLU A 16 -11.44 -10.22 7.54
N ALA A 17 -10.47 -9.58 6.88
CA ALA A 17 -9.42 -8.84 7.56
C ALA A 17 -10.01 -7.59 8.27
N VAL A 18 -10.95 -6.89 7.63
CA VAL A 18 -11.66 -5.74 8.22
C VAL A 18 -12.49 -6.16 9.44
N GLN A 19 -13.18 -7.30 9.41
CA GLN A 19 -13.92 -7.82 10.56
C GLN A 19 -13.04 -7.98 11.79
N LYS A 20 -11.82 -8.52 11.61
CA LYS A 20 -10.86 -8.72 12.68
C LYS A 20 -10.38 -7.38 13.26
N VAL A 21 -10.03 -6.43 12.41
CA VAL A 21 -9.54 -5.10 12.84
C VAL A 21 -10.61 -4.29 13.55
N LEU A 22 -11.82 -4.24 12.98
CA LEU A 22 -12.92 -3.48 13.57
C LEU A 22 -13.56 -4.20 14.77
N ASN A 23 -13.23 -5.49 14.98
CA ASN A 23 -13.90 -6.36 15.94
C ASN A 23 -15.44 -6.30 15.78
N ARG A 24 -15.89 -6.50 14.54
CA ARG A 24 -17.31 -6.42 14.14
C ARG A 24 -17.69 -7.58 13.23
N SER A 25 -18.97 -7.94 13.25
CA SER A 25 -19.50 -8.99 12.39
C SER A 25 -19.46 -8.58 10.90
N ARG A 26 -19.40 -9.57 10.01
CA ARG A 26 -19.45 -9.35 8.55
C ARG A 26 -20.62 -8.47 8.12
N ALA A 27 -21.80 -8.75 8.67
CA ALA A 27 -23.01 -7.96 8.40
C ALA A 27 -22.85 -6.49 8.83
N SER A 28 -22.12 -6.22 9.92
CA SER A 28 -21.83 -4.85 10.34
C SER A 28 -20.91 -4.15 9.36
N VAL A 29 -19.86 -4.84 8.88
CA VAL A 29 -18.97 -4.29 7.85
C VAL A 29 -19.75 -3.90 6.58
N TYR A 30 -20.65 -4.74 6.09
CA TYR A 30 -21.50 -4.38 4.94
C TYR A 30 -22.43 -3.18 5.21
N ARG A 31 -22.91 -3.01 6.45
CA ARG A 31 -23.72 -1.83 6.82
C ARG A 31 -22.91 -0.55 6.88
N TYR A 32 -21.62 -0.66 7.21
CA TYR A 32 -20.70 0.48 7.25
C TYR A 32 -20.16 0.84 5.87
N ALA A 33 -20.07 -0.14 4.97
CA ALA A 33 -19.53 0.04 3.63
C ALA A 33 -20.34 1.07 2.84
N ASN A 34 -19.63 1.99 2.19
CA ASN A 34 -20.21 2.97 1.30
C ASN A 34 -20.52 2.33 -0.06
N THR A 35 -21.61 1.57 -0.11
CA THR A 35 -22.09 0.88 -1.31
C THR A 35 -23.57 1.17 -1.54
N ASP A 36 -24.00 1.20 -2.81
CA ASP A 36 -25.42 1.35 -3.15
C ASP A 36 -26.19 0.08 -2.74
N PRO A 37 -27.18 0.17 -1.81
CA PRO A 37 -27.99 -0.97 -1.41
C PRO A 37 -28.78 -1.61 -2.57
N LYS A 38 -29.05 -0.83 -3.63
CA LYS A 38 -29.81 -1.28 -4.81
C LYS A 38 -28.91 -1.72 -5.96
N GLY A 39 -27.59 -1.54 -5.86
CA GLY A 39 -26.61 -1.96 -6.88
C GLY A 39 -26.71 -1.24 -8.22
N LYS A 40 -27.33 -0.05 -8.28
CA LYS A 40 -27.39 0.79 -9.49
C LYS A 40 -26.08 1.52 -9.72
N GLU A 41 -25.48 2.03 -8.66
CA GLU A 41 -24.18 2.69 -8.72
C GLU A 41 -23.09 1.75 -8.20
N LEU A 42 -22.11 1.48 -9.05
CA LEU A 42 -21.02 0.55 -8.73
C LEU A 42 -20.09 1.11 -7.63
N ASN A 43 -19.74 2.39 -7.77
CA ASN A 43 -18.85 3.13 -6.88
C ASN A 43 -19.53 4.43 -6.47
N LEU A 44 -19.84 4.58 -5.19
CA LEU A 44 -20.39 5.82 -4.66
C LEU A 44 -19.27 6.86 -4.44
N PRO A 45 -19.59 8.16 -4.47
CA PRO A 45 -18.66 9.21 -4.04
C PRO A 45 -18.22 9.00 -2.59
N PHE A 46 -17.03 9.50 -2.25
CA PHE A 46 -16.47 9.43 -0.91
C PHE A 46 -17.43 9.99 0.16
N ASP A 47 -17.64 9.23 1.23
CA ASP A 47 -18.40 9.66 2.41
C ASP A 47 -17.55 9.46 3.67
N ALA A 48 -17.27 10.57 4.38
CA ALA A 48 -16.47 10.56 5.59
C ALA A 48 -17.14 9.77 6.74
N GLN A 49 -18.46 9.62 6.75
CA GLN A 49 -19.20 8.90 7.80
C GLN A 49 -19.32 7.39 7.53
N ARG A 50 -18.82 6.93 6.37
CA ARG A 50 -18.89 5.53 5.95
C ARG A 50 -17.51 4.96 5.70
N LEU A 51 -17.45 3.63 5.60
CA LEU A 51 -16.25 2.90 5.24
C LEU A 51 -16.18 2.81 3.71
N ASN A 52 -15.28 3.55 3.08
CA ASN A 52 -15.22 3.62 1.62
C ASN A 52 -14.45 2.42 1.05
N PRO A 53 -15.07 1.58 0.20
CA PRO A 53 -14.35 0.51 -0.49
C PRO A 53 -13.46 1.07 -1.59
N GLU A 54 -12.50 0.26 -2.02
CA GLU A 54 -11.72 0.52 -3.23
C GLU A 54 -12.61 0.50 -4.48
N LEU A 55 -12.21 1.28 -5.49
CA LEU A 55 -12.91 1.32 -6.78
C LEU A 55 -12.99 -0.06 -7.42
N ARG A 56 -14.21 -0.46 -7.76
CA ARG A 56 -14.51 -1.70 -8.48
C ARG A 56 -14.78 -1.44 -9.95
N GLN A 57 -14.44 -2.40 -10.79
CA GLN A 57 -14.74 -2.41 -12.22
C GLN A 57 -16.00 -3.21 -12.54
N SER A 58 -16.40 -4.16 -11.67
CA SER A 58 -17.65 -4.91 -11.81
C SER A 58 -18.33 -5.18 -10.46
N LEU A 59 -19.62 -5.56 -10.49
CA LEU A 59 -20.37 -5.93 -9.29
C LEU A 59 -19.93 -7.28 -8.70
N GLU A 60 -19.28 -8.13 -9.50
CA GLU A 60 -18.76 -9.44 -9.09
C GLU A 60 -17.48 -9.33 -8.28
N GLU A 61 -16.76 -8.21 -8.43
CA GLU A 61 -15.54 -7.97 -7.67
C GLU A 61 -15.85 -7.84 -6.17
N PRO A 62 -15.06 -8.53 -5.31
CA PRO A 62 -15.23 -8.45 -3.88
C PRO A 62 -14.93 -7.04 -3.37
N LEU A 63 -15.59 -6.65 -2.28
CA LEU A 63 -15.26 -5.40 -1.61
C LEU A 63 -13.88 -5.52 -0.94
N LEU A 64 -13.00 -4.61 -1.33
CA LEU A 64 -11.66 -4.44 -0.79
C LEU A 64 -11.54 -3.05 -0.16
N PHE A 65 -10.67 -2.91 0.84
CA PHE A 65 -10.51 -1.65 1.59
C PHE A 65 -9.04 -1.32 1.80
N HIS A 66 -8.70 -0.03 1.71
CA HIS A 66 -7.36 0.41 2.08
C HIS A 66 -7.16 0.32 3.60
N PRO A 67 -6.01 -0.18 4.10
CA PRO A 67 -5.72 -0.20 5.53
C PRO A 67 -5.87 1.17 6.20
N ASN A 68 -5.48 2.24 5.51
CA ASN A 68 -5.59 3.62 5.99
C ASN A 68 -7.05 4.05 6.17
N GLU A 69 -7.93 3.66 5.27
CA GLU A 69 -9.37 3.98 5.35
C GLU A 69 -10.05 3.19 6.47
N VAL A 70 -9.65 1.93 6.67
CA VAL A 70 -10.11 1.12 7.80
C VAL A 70 -9.64 1.73 9.13
N ALA A 71 -8.39 2.21 9.19
CA ALA A 71 -7.84 2.90 10.36
C ALA A 71 -8.63 4.18 10.69
N ARG A 72 -8.86 5.01 9.67
CA ARG A 72 -9.66 6.24 9.78
C ARG A 72 -11.06 5.93 10.29
N PHE A 73 -11.77 4.99 9.66
CA PHE A 73 -13.13 4.64 10.07
C PHE A 73 -13.19 4.08 11.50
N ALA A 74 -12.22 3.25 11.90
CA ALA A 74 -12.14 2.71 13.25
C ALA A 74 -11.97 3.82 14.30
N GLN A 75 -11.09 4.79 14.03
CA GLN A 75 -10.78 5.89 14.93
C GLN A 75 -11.88 6.95 14.96
N ASP A 76 -12.25 7.47 13.80
CA ASP A 76 -13.07 8.68 13.67
C ASP A 76 -14.56 8.38 13.83
N ILE A 77 -15.03 7.21 13.41
CA ILE A 77 -16.46 6.86 13.38
C ILE A 77 -16.83 5.88 14.49
N LEU A 78 -16.02 4.82 14.67
CA LEU A 78 -16.31 3.80 15.69
C LEU A 78 -15.73 4.13 17.07
N GLY A 79 -14.86 5.14 17.19
CA GLY A 79 -14.20 5.50 18.45
C GLY A 79 -13.36 4.37 19.04
N ILE A 80 -12.88 3.44 18.22
CA ILE A 80 -12.05 2.32 18.65
C ILE A 80 -10.66 2.90 18.95
N ARG A 81 -10.17 2.70 20.19
CA ARG A 81 -8.81 3.10 20.62
C ARG A 81 -7.76 2.65 19.60
N PRO A 82 -6.69 3.43 19.37
CA PRO A 82 -5.79 3.25 18.24
C PRO A 82 -5.30 1.80 18.15
N VAL A 83 -5.81 1.09 17.14
CA VAL A 83 -5.29 -0.21 16.74
C VAL A 83 -4.06 0.10 15.90
N THR A 84 -2.88 -0.21 16.40
CA THR A 84 -1.65 -0.10 15.61
C THR A 84 -1.73 -1.14 14.48
N ILE A 85 -2.20 -0.70 13.31
CA ILE A 85 -2.24 -1.53 12.10
C ILE A 85 -0.82 -1.58 11.55
N HIS A 86 -0.10 -2.64 11.89
CA HIS A 86 1.17 -2.97 11.24
C HIS A 86 0.87 -3.56 9.87
N VAL A 87 0.87 -2.72 8.84
CA VAL A 87 0.88 -3.17 7.45
C VAL A 87 2.25 -3.81 7.22
N GLN A 88 2.31 -5.13 7.15
CA GLN A 88 3.48 -5.79 6.60
C GLN A 88 3.57 -5.37 5.13
N GLN A 89 4.66 -4.70 4.77
CA GLN A 89 4.96 -4.48 3.36
C GLN A 89 4.89 -5.85 2.66
N PRO A 90 4.19 -5.96 1.51
CA PRO A 90 4.21 -7.20 0.75
C PRO A 90 5.68 -7.61 0.54
N PRO A 91 5.98 -8.93 0.53
CA PRO A 91 7.35 -9.41 0.30
C PRO A 91 7.90 -8.73 -0.95
N ASP A 92 9.18 -8.32 -0.90
CA ASP A 92 9.86 -7.56 -1.96
C ASP A 92 9.40 -8.08 -3.33
N SER A 93 8.63 -7.25 -4.04
CA SER A 93 8.08 -7.68 -5.32
C SER A 93 9.21 -7.85 -6.33
N VAL A 94 9.01 -8.64 -7.38
CA VAL A 94 9.94 -8.76 -8.51
C VAL A 94 10.36 -7.37 -9.03
N THR A 95 9.46 -6.39 -8.95
CA THR A 95 9.74 -4.99 -9.27
C THR A 95 10.76 -4.36 -8.31
N GLN A 96 10.65 -4.57 -7.00
CA GLN A 96 11.63 -4.06 -6.04
C GLN A 96 13.01 -4.69 -6.22
N GLU A 97 13.06 -6.00 -6.49
CA GLU A 97 14.31 -6.68 -6.80
C GLU A 97 14.95 -6.14 -8.09
N LEU A 98 14.15 -5.93 -9.14
CA LEU A 98 14.60 -5.30 -10.38
C LEU A 98 15.11 -3.87 -10.16
N LEU A 99 14.41 -3.06 -9.36
CA LEU A 99 14.83 -1.69 -9.04
C LEU A 99 16.15 -1.67 -8.26
N ARG A 100 16.36 -2.62 -7.33
CA ARG A 100 17.63 -2.78 -6.62
C ARG A 100 18.77 -3.16 -7.57
N ALA A 101 18.51 -4.07 -8.51
CA ALA A 101 19.49 -4.48 -9.52
C ALA A 101 19.88 -3.30 -10.44
N ILE A 102 18.89 -2.55 -10.93
CA ILE A 102 19.13 -1.35 -11.75
C ILE A 102 19.95 -0.31 -10.97
N LEU A 103 19.62 -0.07 -9.71
CA LEU A 103 20.35 0.88 -8.87
C LEU A 103 21.81 0.45 -8.64
N ALA A 104 22.06 -0.85 -8.47
CA ALA A 104 23.41 -1.39 -8.31
C ALA A 104 24.25 -1.16 -9.59
N GLU A 105 23.68 -1.45 -10.76
CA GLU A 105 24.34 -1.24 -12.05
C GLU A 105 24.68 0.24 -12.28
N LEU A 106 23.73 1.15 -11.99
CA LEU A 106 23.95 2.60 -12.15
C LEU A 106 25.05 3.12 -11.23
N LYS A 107 25.15 2.61 -9.99
CA LYS A 107 26.24 2.95 -9.07
C LYS A 107 27.60 2.45 -9.60
N ALA A 108 27.67 1.21 -10.08
CA ALA A 108 28.89 0.65 -10.65
C ALA A 108 29.37 1.44 -11.88
N ILE A 109 28.45 1.84 -12.77
CA ILE A 109 28.75 2.70 -13.92
C ILE A 109 29.30 4.05 -13.45
N ARG A 110 28.64 4.67 -12.46
CA ARG A 110 29.09 5.96 -11.91
C ARG A 110 30.51 5.87 -11.33
N GLU A 111 30.78 4.85 -10.52
CA GLU A 111 32.11 4.64 -9.93
C GLU A 111 33.17 4.42 -11.02
N GLY A 112 32.87 3.65 -12.06
CA GLY A 112 33.78 3.46 -13.20
C GLY A 112 34.06 4.75 -13.97
N LEU A 113 33.06 5.63 -14.12
CA LEU A 113 33.24 6.95 -14.74
C LEU A 113 34.05 7.90 -13.86
N GLU A 114 33.82 7.90 -12.55
CA GLU A 114 34.58 8.70 -11.57
C GLU A 114 36.05 8.23 -11.45
N ALA A 115 36.31 6.93 -11.53
CA ALA A 115 37.67 6.37 -11.55
C ALA A 115 38.43 6.76 -12.84
N ARG A 116 37.74 6.77 -13.98
CA ARG A 116 38.32 7.20 -15.26
C ARG A 116 38.59 8.70 -15.31
N SER A 117 37.70 9.53 -14.77
CA SER A 117 37.89 10.99 -14.72
C SER A 117 39.05 11.39 -13.80
N SER A 118 39.20 10.73 -12.66
CA SER A 118 40.32 10.93 -11.72
C SER A 118 41.67 10.43 -12.27
N THR A 119 41.67 9.41 -13.12
CA THR A 119 42.88 8.96 -13.83
C THR A 119 43.34 9.99 -14.87
N HIS A 120 42.43 10.60 -15.64
CA HIS A 120 42.79 11.61 -16.65
C HIS A 120 43.27 12.96 -16.07
N SER A 121 42.86 13.33 -14.86
CA SER A 121 43.41 14.53 -14.19
C SER A 121 44.86 14.35 -13.73
N SER A 122 45.30 13.11 -13.48
CA SER A 122 46.63 12.80 -12.95
C SER A 122 47.70 12.65 -14.04
N THR A 123 47.31 12.33 -15.27
CA THR A 123 48.25 12.18 -16.41
C THR A 123 48.70 13.52 -17.01
N ASN A 124 47.96 14.61 -16.78
CA ASN A 124 48.31 15.94 -17.31
C ASN A 124 49.27 16.75 -16.41
N SER A 125 49.70 16.20 -15.26
CA SER A 125 50.56 16.91 -14.29
C SER A 125 52.05 16.50 -14.34
N SER A 126 52.44 15.53 -15.17
CA SER A 126 53.81 14.98 -15.21
C SER A 126 54.65 15.40 -16.43
N SER A 127 54.26 16.46 -17.13
CA SER A 127 55.08 17.09 -18.18
C SER A 127 55.42 18.52 -17.81
N LEU A 128 56.37 18.70 -16.88
CA LEU A 128 57.20 19.90 -16.71
C LEU A 128 58.58 19.48 -16.20
#